data_AF-A0A430PZL6-F1
#
_entry.id   AF-A0A430PZL6-F1
#
_cell.length_a   1.000
_cell.length_b   1.000
_cell.length_c   1.000
_cell.angle_alpha   90.00
_cell.angle_beta   90.00
_cell.angle_gamma   90.00
#
_symmetry.space_group_name_H-M   'P 1'
#
loop_
_entity.id
_entity.type
_entity.pdbx_description
1 polymer ?
#
loop_
_entity_poly.entity_id
_entity_poly.type
_entity_poly.pdbx_seq_one_letter_code
_entity_poly.pdbx_strand_id
1 'polypeptide(L)'
;MGSNLNMIELSPQTLEKAFLELNEQPQQRQNAITELRHRIQLQSLQGCLADEFLLRFLRAKKFNQDNAFRLYTNYYILRLRYPDIFNDLRPSLVEHVFQSGVVCRLPQPDSEGRALIYFRPGLWNPAEWSTNDIFRANVLVIEELLLLAKMKSTVDTTAPKTFQIIHLNSKKDRIEKENFKRITEENNRLLKRMHEIQKHGIMGNENDQYIEKSLNEEQRLKEVKRVTQENKEILKRLKNSKNLYNRENWEHDWANNLKYMTNISKFTMYHQKSVCLF
;
A
#
# COMPACT_ATOMS: atom_id res chain seq x y z
N MET A 1 -22.68 33.90 5.86
CA MET A 1 -22.66 33.71 4.39
C MET A 1 -21.48 32.79 4.09
N GLY A 2 -21.59 31.48 4.30
CA GLY A 2 -22.36 30.59 3.45
C GLY A 2 -21.55 30.18 2.20
N SER A 3 -20.25 29.89 2.34
CA SER A 3 -19.45 29.39 1.23
C SER A 3 -19.72 27.90 1.04
N ASN A 4 -20.74 27.61 0.22
CA ASN A 4 -20.93 26.35 -0.49
C ASN A 4 -19.64 26.02 -1.27
N LEU A 5 -18.73 25.27 -0.64
CA LEU A 5 -17.66 24.57 -1.32
C LEU A 5 -18.22 23.21 -1.71
N ASN A 6 -18.57 23.09 -2.99
CA ASN A 6 -18.80 21.86 -3.76
C ASN A 6 -18.62 20.56 -2.97
N MET A 7 -19.65 20.18 -2.22
CA MET A 7 -19.90 18.78 -1.86
C MET A 7 -20.17 18.08 -3.18
N ILE A 8 -19.12 17.52 -3.79
CA ILE A 8 -19.22 16.70 -5.00
C ILE A 8 -20.23 15.61 -4.68
N GLU A 9 -21.39 15.62 -5.35
CA GLU A 9 -22.38 14.56 -5.21
C GLU A 9 -21.70 13.24 -5.55
N LEU A 10 -21.62 12.36 -4.55
CA LEU A 10 -21.05 11.03 -4.70
C LEU A 10 -21.94 10.26 -5.67
N SER A 11 -21.33 9.63 -6.68
CA SER A 11 -22.08 8.78 -7.61
C SER A 11 -22.88 7.71 -6.85
N PRO A 12 -24.07 7.31 -7.34
CA PRO A 12 -24.91 6.30 -6.68
C PRO A 12 -24.16 5.00 -6.37
N GLN A 13 -23.30 4.55 -7.28
CA GLN A 13 -22.44 3.37 -7.11
C GLN A 13 -21.48 3.52 -5.92
N THR A 14 -20.98 4.73 -5.66
CA THR A 14 -20.06 4.99 -4.55
C THR A 14 -20.79 5.04 -3.22
N LEU A 15 -22.03 5.55 -3.20
CA LEU A 15 -22.89 5.53 -2.03
C LEU A 15 -23.30 4.10 -1.67
N GLU A 16 -23.66 3.28 -2.65
CA GLU A 16 -23.97 1.86 -2.45
C GLU A 16 -22.75 1.08 -1.91
N LYS A 17 -21.57 1.30 -2.50
CA LYS A 17 -20.31 0.71 -2.00
C LYS A 17 -20.02 1.15 -0.55
N ALA A 18 -20.21 2.43 -0.22
CA ALA A 18 -20.01 2.93 1.14
C ALA A 18 -21.01 2.32 2.14
N PHE A 19 -22.26 2.11 1.73
CA PHE A 19 -23.25 1.42 2.55
C PHE A 19 -22.84 -0.04 2.82
N LEU A 20 -22.46 -0.78 1.79
CA LEU A 20 -22.10 -2.21 1.89
C LEU A 20 -20.77 -2.46 2.63
N GLU A 21 -19.73 -1.67 2.34
CA GLU A 21 -18.38 -1.93 2.84
C GLU A 21 -18.06 -1.20 4.16
N LEU A 22 -18.64 -0.02 4.36
CA LEU A 22 -18.33 0.88 5.48
C LEU A 22 -19.48 0.98 6.50
N ASN A 23 -20.65 0.37 6.23
CA ASN A 23 -21.88 0.56 7.01
C ASN A 23 -22.28 2.05 7.11
N GLU A 24 -21.97 2.84 6.09
CA GLU A 24 -22.26 4.28 6.09
C GLU A 24 -23.71 4.53 5.68
N GLN A 25 -24.59 4.79 6.65
CA GLN A 25 -25.95 5.24 6.37
C GLN A 25 -26.02 6.78 6.33
N PRO A 26 -26.53 7.40 5.25
CA PRO A 26 -26.60 8.85 5.13
C PRO A 26 -27.32 9.52 6.32
N GLN A 27 -28.37 8.88 6.85
CA GLN A 27 -29.15 9.38 7.99
C GLN A 27 -28.37 9.31 9.30
N GLN A 28 -27.47 8.33 9.48
CA GLN A 28 -26.72 8.14 10.71
C GLN A 28 -25.37 8.90 10.71
N ARG A 29 -24.94 9.39 9.55
CA ARG A 29 -23.65 10.05 9.36
C ARG A 29 -23.45 11.21 10.34
N GLN A 30 -24.40 12.15 10.42
CA GLN A 30 -24.25 13.33 11.27
C GLN A 30 -24.25 12.97 12.76
N ASN A 31 -25.05 11.97 13.15
CA ASN A 31 -25.10 11.47 14.52
C ASN A 31 -23.76 10.82 14.90
N ALA A 32 -23.19 10.02 13.99
CA ALA A 32 -21.91 9.36 14.21
C ALA A 32 -20.75 10.35 14.36
N ILE A 33 -20.74 11.44 13.58
CA ILE A 33 -19.75 12.52 13.71
C ILE A 33 -19.91 13.23 15.06
N THR A 34 -21.14 13.54 15.45
CA THR A 34 -21.44 14.26 16.70
C THR A 34 -21.05 13.43 17.92
N GLU A 35 -21.33 12.12 17.91
CA GLU A 35 -20.90 11.19 18.96
C GLU A 35 -19.38 11.13 19.09
N LEU A 36 -18.65 10.97 17.97
CA LEU A 36 -17.19 10.95 17.98
C LEU A 36 -16.62 12.27 18.50
N ARG A 37 -17.17 13.41 18.06
CA ARG A 37 -16.77 14.74 18.50
C ARG A 37 -16.95 14.90 20.02
N HIS A 38 -18.11 14.50 20.53
CA HIS A 38 -18.41 14.56 21.96
C HIS A 38 -17.42 13.70 22.78
N ARG A 39 -17.13 12.47 22.35
CA ARG A 39 -16.13 11.61 23.01
C ARG A 39 -14.74 12.22 23.07
N ILE A 40 -14.31 12.89 21.99
CA ILE A 40 -13.01 13.58 21.95
C ILE A 40 -12.98 14.76 22.93
N GLN A 41 -14.06 15.53 22.99
CA GLN A 41 -14.19 16.67 23.90
C GLN A 41 -14.20 16.23 25.38
N LEU A 42 -14.87 15.13 25.71
CA LEU A 42 -14.87 14.57 27.08
C LEU A 42 -13.47 14.23 27.58
N GLN A 43 -12.57 13.81 26.69
CA GLN A 43 -11.20 13.45 27.01
C GLN A 43 -10.24 14.67 26.97
N SER A 44 -10.77 15.88 26.76
CA SER A 44 -10.01 17.13 26.67
C SER A 44 -8.87 17.10 25.65
N LEU A 45 -9.00 16.28 24.59
CA LEU A 45 -8.03 16.18 23.52
C LEU A 45 -8.15 17.38 22.58
N GLN A 46 -7.10 18.18 22.47
CA GLN A 46 -7.03 19.28 21.49
C GLN A 46 -6.66 18.71 20.11
N GLY A 47 -7.57 18.80 19.15
CA GLY A 47 -7.35 18.37 17.78
C GLY A 47 -8.43 18.89 16.81
N CYS A 48 -8.34 18.49 15.54
CA CYS A 48 -9.28 18.93 14.51
C CYS A 48 -10.62 18.21 14.69
N LEU A 49 -11.68 18.98 14.88
CA LEU A 49 -13.05 18.48 15.07
C LEU A 49 -13.97 18.75 13.87
N ALA A 50 -13.40 19.13 12.73
CA ALA A 50 -14.14 19.36 11.50
C ALA A 50 -14.74 18.05 10.98
N ASP A 51 -15.98 18.11 10.50
CA ASP A 51 -16.78 16.95 10.09
C ASP A 51 -16.08 16.11 9.02
N GLU A 52 -15.48 16.75 8.02
CA GLU A 52 -14.73 16.08 6.95
C GLU A 52 -13.50 15.33 7.48
N PHE A 53 -12.85 15.87 8.51
CA PHE A 53 -11.68 15.24 9.13
C PHE A 53 -12.11 14.03 9.97
N LEU A 54 -13.13 14.20 10.82
CA LEU A 54 -13.68 13.13 11.65
C LEU A 54 -14.25 11.97 10.82
N LEU A 55 -14.86 12.28 9.67
CA LEU A 55 -15.37 11.29 8.73
C LEU A 55 -14.29 10.33 8.21
N ARG A 56 -13.02 10.77 8.09
CA ARG A 56 -11.91 9.90 7.67
C ARG A 56 -11.73 8.73 8.64
N PHE A 57 -11.80 9.00 9.94
CA PHE A 57 -11.65 8.00 11.01
C PHE A 57 -12.84 7.05 11.07
N LEU A 58 -14.06 7.61 10.97
CA LEU A 58 -15.29 6.82 10.94
C LEU A 58 -15.31 5.87 9.74
N ARG A 59 -15.02 6.37 8.53
CA ARG A 59 -14.93 5.55 7.32
C ARG A 59 -13.85 4.48 7.42
N ALA A 60 -12.65 4.83 7.88
CA ALA A 60 -11.55 3.88 8.04
C ALA A 60 -11.86 2.73 9.01
N LYS A 61 -12.79 2.94 9.95
CA LYS A 61 -13.23 1.95 10.93
C LYS A 61 -14.67 1.49 10.75
N LYS A 62 -15.22 1.62 9.53
CA LYS A 62 -16.56 1.14 9.17
C LYS A 62 -17.65 1.61 10.14
N PHE A 63 -17.55 2.89 10.53
CA PHE A 63 -18.44 3.56 11.49
C PHE A 63 -18.48 2.95 12.91
N ASN A 64 -17.52 2.11 13.27
CA ASN A 64 -17.34 1.67 14.66
C ASN A 64 -16.75 2.82 15.50
N GLN A 65 -17.55 3.34 16.45
CA GLN A 65 -17.22 4.50 17.26
C GLN A 65 -15.96 4.32 18.12
N ASP A 66 -15.85 3.19 18.83
CA ASP A 66 -14.71 2.93 19.72
C ASP A 66 -13.39 2.81 18.95
N ASN A 67 -13.41 2.11 17.82
CA ASN A 67 -12.24 1.95 16.97
C ASN A 67 -11.87 3.25 16.25
N ALA A 68 -12.85 4.06 15.84
CA ALA A 68 -12.62 5.37 15.24
C ALA A 68 -11.99 6.33 16.26
N PHE A 69 -12.50 6.36 17.50
CA PHE A 69 -11.92 7.13 18.59
C PHE A 69 -10.48 6.69 18.90
N ARG A 70 -10.22 5.39 19.02
CA ARG A 70 -8.86 4.85 19.20
C ARG A 70 -7.93 5.25 18.06
N LEU A 71 -8.40 5.18 16.81
CA LEU A 71 -7.61 5.58 15.65
C LEU A 71 -7.29 7.08 15.67
N TYR A 72 -8.26 7.93 16.01
CA TYR A 72 -8.08 9.37 16.17
C TYR A 72 -7.03 9.69 17.23
N THR A 73 -7.13 9.09 18.42
CA THR A 73 -6.15 9.30 19.49
C THR A 73 -4.76 8.83 19.07
N ASN A 74 -4.66 7.64 18.46
CA ASN A 74 -3.39 7.10 17.95
C ASN A 74 -2.75 7.99 16.89
N TYR A 75 -3.55 8.62 16.03
CA TYR A 75 -3.05 9.54 15.00
C TYR A 75 -2.28 10.72 15.62
N TYR A 76 -2.81 11.33 16.69
CA TYR A 76 -2.11 12.42 17.40
C TYR A 76 -0.92 11.91 18.22
N ILE A 77 -1.06 10.77 18.90
CA ILE A 77 0.06 10.14 19.64
C ILE A 77 1.24 9.86 18.71
N LEU A 78 0.98 9.34 17.51
CA LEU A 78 2.03 9.01 16.55
C LEU A 78 2.82 10.26 16.13
N ARG A 79 2.12 11.37 15.88
CA ARG A 79 2.73 12.66 15.51
C ARG A 79 3.60 13.25 16.64
N LEU A 80 3.18 13.08 17.89
CA LEU A 80 3.98 13.49 19.06
C LEU A 80 5.17 12.56 19.31
N ARG A 81 5.00 11.26 19.07
CA ARG A 81 6.03 10.25 19.32
C ARG A 81 7.18 10.30 18.32
N TYR A 82 6.90 10.65 17.07
CA TYR A 82 7.90 10.66 15.99
C TYR A 82 8.05 12.07 15.39
N PRO A 83 8.56 13.05 16.15
CA PRO A 83 8.71 14.42 15.67
C PRO A 83 9.63 14.49 14.45
N ASP A 84 10.63 13.62 14.33
CA ASP A 84 11.54 13.60 13.17
C ASP A 84 10.82 13.32 11.84
N ILE A 85 9.65 12.67 11.90
CA ILE A 85 8.82 12.36 10.73
C ILE A 85 7.71 13.39 10.57
N PHE A 86 7.03 13.77 11.65
CA PHE A 86 5.80 14.57 11.55
C PHE A 86 5.99 16.07 11.77
N ASN A 87 7.15 16.49 12.28
CA ASN A 87 7.48 17.89 12.41
C ASN A 87 7.98 18.43 11.07
N ASP A 88 7.58 19.66 10.74
CA ASP A 88 8.01 20.37 9.54
C ASP A 88 7.88 19.53 8.24
N LEU A 89 6.64 19.13 7.90
CA LEU A 89 6.33 18.37 6.68
C LEU A 89 6.32 19.28 5.44
N ARG A 90 7.46 19.90 5.09
CA ARG A 90 7.60 20.68 3.86
C ARG A 90 8.05 19.80 2.70
N PRO A 91 7.41 19.85 1.51
CA PRO A 91 7.86 19.10 0.34
C PRO A 91 9.31 19.36 -0.05
N SER A 92 9.80 20.59 0.16
CA SER A 92 11.19 20.97 -0.11
C SER A 92 12.22 20.16 0.69
N LEU A 93 11.85 19.63 1.87
CA LEU A 93 12.76 18.86 2.71
C LEU A 93 12.92 17.42 2.22
N VAL A 94 12.00 16.94 1.38
CA VAL A 94 12.01 15.58 0.81
C VAL A 94 12.00 15.61 -0.72
N GLU A 95 12.37 16.75 -1.32
CA GLU A 95 12.35 16.93 -2.77
C GLU A 95 13.22 15.88 -3.47
N HIS A 96 14.38 15.56 -2.90
CA HIS A 96 15.27 14.51 -3.38
C HIS A 96 14.60 13.13 -3.47
N VAL A 97 13.66 12.81 -2.57
CA VAL A 97 12.90 11.54 -2.59
C VAL A 97 11.96 11.48 -3.81
N PHE A 98 11.36 12.61 -4.16
CA PHE A 98 10.46 12.70 -5.32
C PHE A 98 11.25 12.79 -6.63
N GLN A 99 12.35 13.55 -6.67
CA GLN A 99 13.21 13.69 -7.84
C GLN A 99 13.92 12.37 -8.20
N SER A 100 14.39 11.62 -7.20
CA SER A 100 14.92 10.26 -7.41
C SER A 100 13.84 9.27 -7.87
N GLY A 101 12.56 9.61 -7.65
CA GLY A 101 11.41 8.78 -7.99
C GLY A 101 11.32 7.51 -7.13
N VAL A 102 11.87 7.54 -5.91
CA VAL A 102 11.76 6.46 -4.93
C VAL A 102 10.32 6.29 -4.48
N VAL A 103 9.61 7.40 -4.22
CA VAL A 103 8.16 7.42 -3.97
C VAL A 103 7.51 8.19 -5.11
N CYS A 104 6.50 7.61 -5.76
CA CYS A 104 5.80 8.25 -6.88
C CYS A 104 4.31 7.97 -6.82
N ARG A 105 3.51 8.99 -7.14
CA ARG A 105 2.07 8.89 -7.37
C ARG A 105 1.79 8.96 -8.88
N LEU A 106 0.96 8.08 -9.41
CA LEU A 106 0.50 8.18 -10.79
C LEU A 106 -0.56 9.30 -10.94
N PRO A 107 -0.51 10.09 -12.03
CA PRO A 107 -1.50 11.16 -12.27
C PRO A 107 -2.92 10.62 -12.43
N GLN A 108 -3.05 9.46 -13.08
CA GLN A 108 -4.33 8.83 -13.33
C GLN A 108 -4.64 7.81 -12.24
N PRO A 109 -5.85 7.86 -11.65
CA PRO A 109 -6.33 6.79 -10.80
C PRO A 109 -6.60 5.54 -11.63
N ASP A 110 -6.81 4.42 -10.96
CA ASP A 110 -7.26 3.21 -11.64
C ASP A 110 -8.75 3.29 -12.07
N SER A 111 -9.25 2.22 -12.68
CA SER A 111 -10.65 2.10 -13.12
C SER A 111 -11.68 2.24 -12.00
N GLU A 112 -11.27 2.06 -10.74
CA GLU A 112 -12.14 2.19 -9.56
C GLU A 112 -12.05 3.58 -8.90
N GLY A 113 -11.16 4.45 -9.38
CA GLY A 113 -10.92 5.79 -8.82
C GLY A 113 -9.90 5.80 -7.66
N ARG A 114 -9.08 4.75 -7.50
CA ARG A 114 -8.05 4.65 -6.47
C ARG A 114 -6.77 5.35 -6.92
N ALA A 115 -6.12 6.05 -5.99
CA ALA A 115 -4.78 6.59 -6.19
C ALA A 115 -3.77 5.45 -6.28
N LEU A 116 -2.88 5.51 -7.27
CA LEU A 116 -1.79 4.55 -7.39
C LEU A 116 -0.49 5.20 -6.92
N ILE A 117 0.07 4.68 -5.84
CA ILE A 117 1.40 5.02 -5.33
C ILE A 117 2.28 3.80 -5.52
N TYR A 118 3.49 3.98 -6.04
CA TYR A 118 4.47 2.92 -6.11
C TYR A 118 5.80 3.36 -5.49
N PHE A 119 6.49 2.39 -4.89
CA PHE A 119 7.73 2.59 -4.15
C PHE A 119 8.85 1.79 -4.81
N ARG A 120 9.97 2.46 -5.12
CA ARG A 120 11.16 1.89 -5.77
C ARG A 120 12.36 1.98 -4.82
N PRO A 121 12.48 1.05 -3.86
CA PRO A 121 13.58 1.09 -2.88
C PRO A 121 14.96 0.95 -3.51
N GLY A 122 15.08 0.33 -4.68
CA GLY A 122 16.37 0.18 -5.38
C GLY A 122 16.97 1.49 -5.91
N LEU A 123 16.21 2.59 -5.93
CA LEU A 123 16.70 3.92 -6.28
C LEU A 123 17.12 4.74 -5.06
N TRP A 124 16.85 4.23 -3.84
CA TRP A 124 17.23 4.89 -2.61
C TRP A 124 18.64 4.46 -2.22
N ASN A 125 19.49 5.44 -1.92
CA ASN A 125 20.79 5.23 -1.30
C ASN A 125 20.71 5.60 0.20
N PRO A 126 20.69 4.61 1.12
CA PRO A 126 20.62 4.87 2.56
C PRO A 126 21.83 5.62 3.12
N ALA A 127 22.94 5.68 2.38
CA ALA A 127 24.13 6.42 2.77
C ALA A 127 24.00 7.94 2.49
N GLU A 128 23.12 8.34 1.58
CA GLU A 128 22.93 9.76 1.22
C GLU A 128 21.87 10.44 2.09
N TRP A 129 20.74 9.75 2.33
CA TRP A 129 19.61 10.31 3.07
C TRP A 129 18.80 9.23 3.79
N SER A 130 18.13 9.67 4.85
CA SER A 130 17.60 8.79 5.89
C SER A 130 16.30 8.10 5.46
N THR A 131 16.00 6.97 6.10
CA THR A 131 14.68 6.33 5.96
C THR A 131 13.55 7.26 6.42
N ASN A 132 13.82 8.22 7.32
CA ASN A 132 12.83 9.19 7.76
C ASN A 132 12.34 10.06 6.60
N ASP A 133 13.20 10.40 5.64
CA ASP A 133 12.80 11.19 4.47
C ASP A 133 11.82 10.42 3.57
N ILE A 134 11.96 9.09 3.49
CA ILE A 134 10.98 8.21 2.83
C ILE A 134 9.64 8.27 3.58
N PHE A 135 9.65 8.15 4.90
CA PHE A 135 8.41 8.22 5.68
C PHE A 135 7.74 9.59 5.55
N ARG A 136 8.50 10.67 5.60
CA ARG A 136 8.03 12.05 5.41
C ARG A 136 7.41 12.25 4.03
N ALA A 137 8.06 11.76 2.98
CA ALA A 137 7.53 11.80 1.62
C ALA A 137 6.21 11.02 1.49
N ASN A 138 6.12 9.83 2.09
CA ASN A 138 4.88 9.05 2.08
C ASN A 138 3.74 9.74 2.83
N VAL A 139 4.02 10.32 4.01
CA VAL A 139 3.04 11.11 4.77
C VAL A 139 2.53 12.26 3.92
N LEU A 140 3.42 13.00 3.25
CA LEU A 140 3.05 14.11 2.37
C LEU A 140 2.14 13.68 1.22
N VAL A 141 2.49 12.60 0.53
CA VAL A 141 1.66 12.06 -0.57
C VAL A 141 0.28 11.65 -0.04
N ILE A 142 0.21 10.98 1.12
CA ILE A 142 -1.07 10.57 1.70
C ILE A 142 -1.91 11.78 2.13
N GLU A 143 -1.32 12.78 2.79
CA GLU A 143 -2.03 13.99 3.20
C GLU A 143 -2.56 14.77 1.99
N GLU A 144 -1.77 14.88 0.92
CA GLU A 144 -2.22 15.47 -0.35
C GLU A 144 -3.44 14.71 -0.93
N LEU A 145 -3.36 13.38 -0.98
CA LEU A 145 -4.46 12.54 -1.48
C LEU A 145 -5.73 12.65 -0.61
N LEU A 146 -5.59 12.81 0.70
CA LEU A 146 -6.71 13.01 1.62
C LEU A 146 -7.37 14.40 1.50
N LEU A 147 -6.64 15.39 0.98
CA LEU A 147 -7.16 16.74 0.72
C LEU A 147 -7.86 16.85 -0.65
N LEU A 148 -7.49 16.01 -1.62
CA LEU A 148 -8.18 15.92 -2.90
C LEU A 148 -9.55 15.27 -2.69
N ALA A 149 -10.61 16.08 -2.58
CA ALA A 149 -12.02 15.70 -2.37
C ALA A 149 -12.61 14.66 -3.35
N LYS A 150 -11.83 14.17 -4.33
CA LYS A 150 -12.24 13.23 -5.38
C LYS A 150 -11.88 11.77 -5.11
N MET A 151 -11.21 11.44 -4.01
CA MET A 151 -10.66 10.09 -3.82
C MET A 151 -11.50 9.21 -2.91
N LYS A 152 -11.82 8.00 -3.41
CA LYS A 152 -12.52 6.97 -2.65
C LYS A 152 -11.57 6.38 -1.61
N SER A 153 -11.94 6.46 -0.34
CA SER A 153 -11.16 5.91 0.77
C SER A 153 -11.36 4.39 0.85
N THR A 154 -10.60 3.64 0.06
CA THR A 154 -10.47 2.21 0.26
C THR A 154 -8.98 1.89 0.28
N VAL A 155 -8.45 1.69 1.48
CA VAL A 155 -7.17 0.98 1.64
C VAL A 155 -7.50 -0.48 1.39
N ASP A 156 -7.24 -0.93 0.18
CA ASP A 156 -7.32 -2.35 -0.11
C ASP A 156 -6.16 -3.03 0.64
N THR A 157 -6.45 -3.56 1.82
CA THR A 157 -5.52 -4.43 2.56
C THR A 157 -5.57 -5.85 2.04
N THR A 158 -6.36 -6.15 1.00
CA THR A 158 -6.19 -7.43 0.31
C THR A 158 -4.80 -7.45 -0.30
N ALA A 159 -4.11 -8.57 -0.10
CA ALA A 159 -2.78 -8.72 -0.65
C ALA A 159 -2.85 -8.43 -2.15
N PRO A 160 -2.00 -7.53 -2.68
CA PRO A 160 -1.83 -7.42 -4.13
C PRO A 160 -1.67 -8.83 -4.68
N LYS A 161 -2.34 -9.17 -5.79
CA LYS A 161 -2.16 -10.49 -6.43
C LYS A 161 -0.67 -10.75 -6.56
N THR A 162 -0.18 -11.62 -5.69
CA THR A 162 1.24 -11.76 -5.46
C THR A 162 1.74 -12.63 -6.59
N PHE A 163 2.42 -12.04 -7.56
CA PHE A 163 3.38 -12.80 -8.34
C PHE A 163 4.42 -13.31 -7.35
N GLN A 164 4.76 -14.60 -7.41
CA GLN A 164 5.49 -15.38 -6.39
C GLN A 164 6.95 -14.92 -6.17
N ILE A 165 7.15 -13.65 -5.86
CA ILE A 165 8.43 -13.09 -5.46
C ILE A 165 8.18 -12.49 -4.09
N ILE A 166 8.57 -13.28 -3.09
CA ILE A 166 8.76 -12.91 -1.68
C ILE A 166 7.51 -13.03 -0.78
N HIS A 167 7.32 -14.23 -0.24
CA HIS A 167 6.92 -14.41 1.16
C HIS A 167 7.52 -15.71 1.70
N LEU A 168 8.41 -15.60 2.70
CA LEU A 168 8.83 -16.72 3.54
C LEU A 168 7.62 -17.15 4.37
N ASN A 169 6.90 -18.17 3.89
CA ASN A 169 5.73 -18.72 4.55
C ASN A 169 6.14 -19.98 5.31
N SER A 170 6.32 -19.89 6.63
CA SER A 170 6.84 -20.98 7.47
C SER A 170 6.01 -22.27 7.37
N LYS A 171 4.72 -22.17 7.00
CA LYS A 171 3.86 -23.33 6.75
C LYS A 171 4.15 -23.99 5.39
N LYS A 172 4.47 -23.19 4.37
CA LYS A 172 4.93 -23.67 3.05
C LYS A 172 6.32 -24.30 3.15
N ASP A 173 7.24 -23.67 3.89
CA ASP A 173 8.58 -24.21 4.15
C ASP A 173 8.52 -25.53 4.93
N ARG A 174 7.56 -25.68 5.86
CA ARG A 174 7.30 -26.96 6.53
C ARG A 174 6.82 -28.03 5.56
N ILE A 175 5.85 -27.70 4.70
CA ILE A 175 5.34 -28.63 3.67
C ILE A 175 6.42 -28.97 2.64
N GLU A 176 7.26 -28.01 2.24
CA GLU A 176 8.39 -28.23 1.33
C GLU A 176 9.45 -29.11 1.98
N LYS A 177 9.76 -28.91 3.27
CA LYS A 177 10.67 -29.80 4.01
C LYS A 177 10.10 -31.22 4.15
N GLU A 178 8.79 -31.36 4.41
CA GLU A 178 8.13 -32.68 4.45
C GLU A 178 8.14 -33.36 3.08
N ASN A 179 7.82 -32.63 2.02
CA ASN A 179 7.87 -33.14 0.65
C ASN A 179 9.30 -33.48 0.22
N PHE A 180 10.29 -32.65 0.57
CA PHE A 180 11.70 -32.89 0.28
C PHE A 180 12.21 -34.14 1.00
N LYS A 181 11.82 -34.33 2.27
CA LYS A 181 12.10 -35.57 3.01
C LYS A 181 11.47 -36.78 2.34
N ARG A 182 10.19 -36.71 1.95
CA ARG A 182 9.50 -37.81 1.26
C ARG A 182 10.16 -38.16 -0.07
N ILE A 183 10.50 -37.15 -0.88
CA ILE A 183 11.23 -37.34 -2.15
C ILE A 183 12.61 -37.95 -1.90
N THR A 184 13.33 -37.50 -0.87
CA THR A 184 14.66 -38.04 -0.55
C THR A 184 14.57 -39.50 -0.10
N GLU A 185 13.57 -39.86 0.70
CA GLU A 185 13.31 -41.24 1.10
C GLU A 185 12.92 -42.13 -0.08
N GLU A 186 12.08 -41.65 -0.99
CA GLU A 186 11.72 -42.37 -2.21
C GLU A 186 12.90 -42.50 -3.17
N ASN A 187 13.70 -41.46 -3.33
CA ASN A 187 14.93 -41.51 -4.13
C ASN A 187 15.96 -42.48 -3.53
N ASN A 188 16.09 -42.54 -2.20
CA ASN A 188 16.94 -43.52 -1.54
C ASN A 188 16.41 -44.95 -1.72
N ARG A 189 15.08 -45.15 -1.67
CA ARG A 189 14.46 -46.45 -1.97
C ARG A 189 14.67 -46.84 -3.43
N LEU A 190 14.56 -45.89 -4.36
CA LEU A 190 14.81 -46.10 -5.79
C LEU A 190 16.27 -46.46 -6.03
N LEU A 191 17.22 -45.72 -5.45
CA LEU A 191 18.65 -46.00 -5.52
C LEU A 191 18.99 -47.38 -4.97
N LYS A 192 18.36 -47.79 -3.87
CA LYS A 192 18.54 -49.14 -3.31
C LYS A 192 18.03 -50.22 -4.28
N ARG A 193 16.85 -50.02 -4.87
CA ARG A 193 16.30 -50.93 -5.90
C ARG A 193 17.15 -50.94 -7.17
N MET A 194 17.64 -49.79 -7.61
CA MET A 194 18.56 -49.68 -8.75
C MET A 194 19.86 -50.43 -8.45
N HIS A 195 20.39 -50.33 -7.22
CA HIS A 195 21.58 -51.07 -6.81
C HIS A 195 21.32 -52.59 -6.75
N GLU A 196 20.14 -53.02 -6.31
CA GLU A 196 19.70 -54.42 -6.34
C GLU A 196 19.56 -54.94 -7.79
N ILE A 197 18.95 -54.16 -8.68
CA ILE A 197 18.86 -54.46 -10.12
C ILE A 197 20.26 -54.49 -10.75
N GLN A 198 21.15 -53.58 -10.38
CA GLN A 198 22.51 -53.53 -10.91
C GLN A 198 23.37 -54.70 -10.39
N LYS A 199 23.06 -55.25 -9.21
CA LYS A 199 23.65 -56.50 -8.70
C LYS A 199 23.13 -57.74 -9.43
N HIS A 200 21.89 -57.72 -9.89
CA HIS A 200 21.30 -58.77 -10.71
C HIS A 200 21.44 -58.38 -12.18
N GLY A 201 22.63 -58.63 -12.74
CA GLY A 201 22.97 -58.27 -14.11
C GLY A 201 21.82 -58.50 -15.09
N ILE A 202 21.49 -57.46 -15.86
CA ILE A 202 20.45 -57.49 -16.88
C ILE A 202 20.83 -58.59 -17.88
N MET A 203 20.08 -59.69 -17.91
CA MET A 203 20.10 -60.61 -19.05
C MET A 203 19.56 -59.81 -20.23
N GLY A 204 20.48 -59.37 -21.10
CA GLY A 204 20.15 -58.48 -22.20
C GLY A 204 19.16 -59.10 -23.18
N ASN A 205 18.11 -58.35 -23.50
CA ASN A 205 17.42 -58.50 -24.79
C ASN A 205 17.96 -57.40 -25.70
N GLU A 206 18.59 -57.78 -26.82
CA GLU A 206 19.26 -56.89 -27.78
C GLU A 206 18.28 -56.08 -28.65
N ASN A 207 17.21 -55.53 -28.09
CA ASN A 207 16.27 -54.67 -28.81
C ASN A 207 15.63 -53.65 -27.87
N ASP A 208 16.36 -52.59 -27.52
CA ASP A 208 15.77 -51.45 -26.78
C ASP A 208 16.08 -50.13 -27.47
N GLN A 209 15.21 -49.73 -28.39
CA GLN A 209 15.07 -48.35 -28.84
C GLN A 209 13.89 -47.71 -28.09
N TYR A 210 14.01 -47.54 -26.78
CA TYR A 210 12.98 -46.88 -25.97
C TYR A 210 13.19 -45.37 -25.98
N ILE A 211 12.25 -44.63 -26.59
CA ILE A 211 12.22 -43.17 -26.56
C ILE A 211 11.35 -42.74 -25.39
N GLU A 212 11.96 -42.18 -24.35
CA GLU A 212 11.24 -41.61 -23.21
C GLU A 212 10.32 -40.47 -23.66
N LYS A 213 9.01 -40.63 -23.49
CA LYS A 213 8.02 -39.55 -23.68
C LYS A 213 7.49 -39.10 -22.33
N SER A 214 7.71 -37.84 -21.99
CA SER A 214 7.13 -37.22 -20.79
C SER A 214 5.69 -36.79 -21.07
N LEU A 215 4.73 -37.35 -20.32
CA LEU A 215 3.27 -37.15 -20.44
C LEU A 215 2.77 -35.68 -20.44
N ASN A 216 3.64 -34.68 -20.21
CA ASN A 216 3.30 -33.25 -20.14
C ASN A 216 4.25 -32.32 -20.91
N GLU A 217 5.02 -32.83 -21.87
CA GLU A 217 5.95 -32.01 -22.67
C GLU A 217 5.23 -30.94 -23.50
N GLU A 218 4.12 -31.29 -24.16
CA GLU A 218 3.41 -30.39 -25.06
C GLU A 218 2.76 -29.22 -24.30
N GLN A 219 2.20 -29.47 -23.11
CA GLN A 219 1.63 -28.43 -22.25
C GLN A 219 2.71 -27.46 -21.76
N ARG A 220 3.88 -27.96 -21.34
CA ARG A 220 5.01 -27.11 -20.93
C ARG A 220 5.51 -26.22 -22.07
N LEU A 221 5.60 -26.76 -23.28
CA LEU A 221 6.00 -26.00 -24.48
C LEU A 221 5.02 -24.87 -24.82
N LYS A 222 3.71 -25.11 -24.66
CA LYS A 222 2.68 -24.07 -24.87
C LYS A 222 2.76 -22.98 -23.79
N GLU A 223 2.95 -23.37 -22.53
CA GLU A 223 3.07 -22.46 -21.40
C GLU A 223 4.30 -21.53 -21.55
N VAL A 224 5.46 -22.11 -21.90
CA VAL A 224 6.72 -21.36 -22.11
C VAL A 224 6.60 -20.37 -23.27
N LYS A 225 5.94 -20.76 -24.37
CA LYS A 225 5.69 -19.86 -25.51
C LYS A 225 4.78 -18.68 -25.13
N ARG A 226 3.76 -18.91 -24.30
CA ARG A 226 2.88 -17.84 -23.81
C ARG A 226 3.65 -16.83 -22.96
N VAL A 227 4.37 -17.31 -21.95
CA VAL A 227 5.12 -16.46 -21.00
C VAL A 227 6.18 -15.63 -21.71
N THR A 228 6.88 -16.22 -22.68
CA THR A 228 7.90 -15.50 -23.45
C THR A 228 7.32 -14.40 -24.34
N GLN A 229 6.10 -14.58 -24.84
CA GLN A 229 5.41 -13.57 -25.63
C GLN A 229 4.90 -12.40 -24.76
N GLU A 230 4.32 -12.69 -23.60
CA GLU A 230 3.85 -11.67 -22.65
C GLU A 230 5.01 -10.78 -22.16
N ASN A 231 6.17 -11.38 -21.86
CA ASN A 231 7.35 -10.65 -21.43
C ASN A 231 7.89 -9.70 -22.52
N LYS A 232 7.77 -10.06 -23.80
CA LYS A 232 8.16 -9.17 -24.92
C LYS A 232 7.28 -7.93 -25.03
N GLU A 233 5.98 -8.06 -24.78
CA GLU A 233 5.04 -6.94 -24.86
C GLU A 233 5.21 -5.95 -23.69
N ILE A 234 5.52 -6.44 -22.49
CA ILE A 234 5.83 -5.58 -21.32
C ILE A 234 7.07 -4.72 -21.60
N LEU A 235 8.12 -5.30 -22.18
CA LEU A 235 9.34 -4.57 -22.53
C LEU A 235 9.11 -3.46 -23.57
N LYS A 236 8.17 -3.66 -24.52
CA LYS A 236 7.79 -2.61 -25.47
C LYS A 236 7.09 -1.44 -24.79
N ARG A 237 6.21 -1.71 -23.83
CA ARG A 237 5.49 -0.66 -23.07
C ARG A 237 6.43 0.18 -22.20
N LEU A 238 7.39 -0.47 -21.56
CA LEU A 238 8.40 0.21 -20.74
C LEU A 238 9.31 1.13 -21.57
N LYS A 239 9.67 0.72 -22.79
CA LYS A 239 10.52 1.54 -23.68
C LYS A 239 9.80 2.76 -24.28
N ASN A 240 8.48 2.68 -24.47
CA ASN A 240 7.72 3.72 -25.17
C ASN A 240 7.07 4.76 -24.24
N SER A 241 7.09 4.56 -22.93
CA SER A 241 6.55 5.54 -21.98
C SER A 241 7.58 6.65 -21.72
N LYS A 242 7.26 7.89 -22.10
CA LYS A 242 8.02 9.09 -21.72
C LYS A 242 7.37 9.76 -20.50
N ASN A 243 8.20 10.29 -19.59
CA ASN A 243 7.78 10.99 -18.38
C ASN A 243 7.06 12.32 -18.71
N LEU A 244 5.86 12.54 -18.18
CA LEU A 244 5.13 13.81 -18.24
C LEU A 244 5.48 14.68 -17.03
N TYR A 245 6.68 15.24 -16.99
CA TYR A 245 7.08 16.24 -15.99
C TYR A 245 6.81 17.65 -16.55
N ASN A 246 5.94 18.43 -15.90
CA ASN A 246 5.69 19.83 -16.25
C ASN A 246 5.83 20.71 -15.00
N ARG A 247 6.93 21.46 -14.95
CA ARG A 247 7.39 22.27 -13.81
C ARG A 247 6.44 23.42 -13.45
N GLU A 248 5.79 24.02 -14.44
CA GLU A 248 4.98 25.25 -14.24
C GLU A 248 3.72 24.98 -13.39
N ASN A 249 3.09 23.82 -13.57
CA ASN A 249 1.88 23.47 -12.82
C ASN A 249 2.16 23.25 -11.33
N TRP A 250 3.35 22.75 -10.99
CA TRP A 250 3.70 22.42 -9.60
C TRP A 250 4.12 23.65 -8.79
N GLU A 251 4.77 24.63 -9.42
CA GLU A 251 5.07 25.92 -8.77
C GLU A 251 3.79 26.69 -8.42
N HIS A 252 2.76 26.59 -9.27
CA HIS A 252 1.44 27.16 -8.99
C HIS A 252 0.73 26.50 -7.81
N ASP A 253 0.74 25.16 -7.76
CA ASP A 253 0.13 24.41 -6.66
C ASP A 253 0.85 24.61 -5.32
N TRP A 254 2.18 24.78 -5.35
CA TRP A 254 2.97 25.09 -4.16
C TRP A 254 2.63 26.46 -3.56
N ALA A 255 2.45 27.49 -4.39
CA ALA A 255 2.08 28.83 -3.93
C ALA A 255 0.71 28.83 -3.22
N ASN A 256 -0.24 28.04 -3.72
CA ASN A 256 -1.52 27.84 -3.05
C ASN A 256 -1.37 27.12 -1.70
N ASN A 257 -0.49 26.12 -1.63
CA ASN A 257 -0.25 25.35 -0.41
C ASN A 257 0.43 26.16 0.70
N LEU A 258 1.35 27.07 0.34
CA LEU A 258 2.00 27.98 1.28
C LEU A 258 0.99 28.88 2.00
N LYS A 259 -0.06 29.33 1.29
CA LYS A 259 -1.14 30.14 1.85
C LYS A 259 -1.95 29.38 2.91
N TYR A 260 -2.17 28.08 2.73
CA TYR A 260 -2.81 27.22 3.72
C TYR A 260 -1.90 27.01 4.94
N MET A 261 -0.60 26.79 4.72
CA MET A 261 0.39 26.62 5.80
C MET A 261 0.54 27.86 6.69
N THR A 262 0.55 29.07 6.13
CA THR A 262 0.59 30.32 6.91
C THR A 262 -0.66 30.53 7.76
N ASN A 263 -1.82 30.03 7.32
CA ASN A 263 -3.03 30.06 8.12
C ASN A 263 -2.99 29.05 9.29
N ILE A 264 -2.34 27.90 9.08
CA ILE A 264 -2.19 26.85 10.09
C ILE A 264 -1.14 27.23 11.16
N SER A 265 -0.09 27.95 10.78
CA SER A 265 1.01 28.33 11.70
C SER A 265 0.64 29.40 12.74
N LYS A 266 -0.53 30.05 12.64
CA LYS A 266 -1.04 30.99 13.65
C LYS A 266 -1.43 30.32 14.99
N PHE A 267 -1.32 29.00 15.08
CA PHE A 267 -1.80 28.18 16.20
C PHE A 267 -0.81 28.05 17.39
N THR A 268 0.37 28.66 17.36
CA THR A 268 1.47 28.24 18.26
C THR A 268 1.71 29.05 19.54
N MET A 269 0.98 30.12 19.87
CA MET A 269 1.45 31.05 20.92
C MET A 269 1.04 30.80 22.39
N TYR A 270 0.23 29.79 22.76
CA TYR A 270 -0.28 29.69 24.14
C TYR A 270 0.20 28.51 25.01
N HIS A 271 0.87 27.49 24.47
CA HIS A 271 1.13 26.25 25.23
C HIS A 271 2.54 26.03 25.79
N GLN A 272 3.41 27.06 25.80
CA GLN A 272 4.73 26.95 26.44
C GLN A 272 4.74 27.18 27.97
N LYS A 273 3.60 27.46 28.63
CA LYS A 273 3.59 27.89 30.05
C LYS A 273 3.04 26.92 31.10
N SER A 274 2.69 25.67 30.79
CA SER A 274 1.99 24.84 31.80
C SER A 274 2.48 23.41 31.98
N VAL A 275 3.75 23.11 31.67
CA VAL A 275 4.36 21.83 32.09
C VAL A 275 5.50 22.12 33.09
N CYS A 276 5.11 22.59 34.26
CA CYS A 276 5.82 22.44 35.53
C CYS A 276 4.74 22.44 36.61
N LEU A 277 4.42 21.26 37.15
CA LEU A 277 4.11 20.96 38.56
C LEU A 277 3.27 19.67 38.64
N PHE A 278 3.92 18.66 39.22
CA PHE A 278 3.46 17.36 39.72
C PHE A 278 3.10 16.28 38.69
#